data_AF-A0A1F2SP11-F1
#
_entry.id   AF-A0A1F2SP11-F1
#
_cell.length_a   1.000
_cell.length_b   1.000
_cell.length_c   1.000
_cell.angle_alpha   90.00
_cell.angle_beta   90.00
_cell.angle_gamma   90.00
#
_symmetry.space_group_name_H-M   'P 1'
#
loop_
_entity.id
_entity.type
_entity.pdbx_description
1 polymer ?
#
loop_
_entity_poly.entity_id
_entity_poly.type
_entity_poly.pdbx_seq_one_letter_code
_entity_poly.pdbx_strand_id
1 'polypeptide(L)'
;MSDERLIDELARQIMHWKPAPDRFIKSGRSWIPRWRFQPTQNLVDALQLLNQAEPDEYHIAGGKHCEFRVRIRIGEITAEVSGLPKPRVISCAIAKAFGIGINIEPHGASRRKDVE
;
A
#
# COMPACT_ATOMS: atom_id res chain seq x y z
N MET A 1 -3.24 -9.47 -7.97
CA MET A 1 -2.70 -8.29 -8.69
C MET A 1 -1.18 -8.29 -8.52
N SER A 2 -0.40 -7.91 -9.54
CA SER A 2 1.06 -7.74 -9.41
C SER A 2 1.40 -6.42 -8.72
N ASP A 3 2.57 -6.32 -8.10
CA ASP A 3 3.03 -5.10 -7.43
C ASP A 3 3.12 -3.91 -8.42
N GLU A 4 3.52 -4.13 -9.68
CA GLU A 4 3.56 -3.07 -10.69
C GLU A 4 2.16 -2.50 -11.00
N ARG A 5 1.16 -3.37 -11.17
CA ARG A 5 -0.23 -2.92 -11.37
C ARG A 5 -0.77 -2.20 -10.15
N LEU A 6 -0.41 -2.66 -8.96
CA LEU A 6 -0.77 -1.98 -7.71
C LEU A 6 -0.18 -0.57 -7.67
N ILE A 7 1.11 -0.40 -8.00
CA ILE A 7 1.76 0.91 -8.04
C ILE A 7 1.07 1.84 -9.06
N ASP A 8 0.66 1.33 -10.23
CA ASP A 8 -0.06 2.12 -11.23
C ASP A 8 -1.42 2.59 -10.73
N GLU A 9 -2.18 1.73 -10.07
CA GLU A 9 -3.47 2.10 -9.48
C GLU A 9 -3.29 3.12 -8.34
N LEU A 10 -2.30 2.94 -7.48
CA LEU A 10 -1.99 3.87 -6.40
C LEU A 10 -1.59 5.25 -6.94
N ALA A 11 -0.71 5.28 -7.95
CA ALA A 11 -0.32 6.53 -8.61
C ALA A 11 -1.52 7.22 -9.26
N ARG A 12 -2.42 6.47 -9.88
CA ARG A 12 -3.60 7.03 -10.55
C ARG A 12 -4.65 7.56 -9.59
N GLN A 13 -5.03 6.76 -8.61
CA GLN A 13 -6.18 7.04 -7.76
C GLN A 13 -5.84 7.99 -6.60
N ILE A 14 -4.63 7.88 -6.04
CA ILE A 14 -4.23 8.64 -4.84
C ILE A 14 -3.35 9.81 -5.22
N MET A 15 -2.31 9.58 -6.03
CA MET A 15 -1.41 10.67 -6.43
C MET A 15 -1.98 11.54 -7.56
N HIS A 16 -3.07 11.10 -8.19
CA HIS A 16 -3.64 11.72 -9.39
C HIS A 16 -2.63 11.86 -10.55
N TRP A 17 -1.68 10.94 -10.64
CA TRP A 17 -0.69 10.88 -11.71
C TRP A 17 -1.15 9.92 -12.80
N LYS A 18 -0.79 10.19 -14.05
CA LYS A 18 -1.05 9.26 -15.17
C LYS A 18 0.11 8.28 -15.30
N PRO A 19 -0.10 6.96 -15.14
CA PRO A 19 0.91 5.95 -15.44
C PRO A 19 1.20 5.90 -16.95
N ALA A 20 2.47 5.77 -17.30
CA ALA A 20 2.97 5.61 -18.67
C ALA A 20 4.20 4.67 -18.65
N PRO A 21 4.65 4.16 -19.82
CA PRO A 21 5.87 3.36 -19.87
C PRO A 21 7.05 4.09 -19.20
N ASP A 22 7.63 3.42 -18.21
CA ASP A 22 8.78 3.85 -17.39
C ASP A 22 8.64 5.18 -16.64
N ARG A 23 7.43 5.75 -16.54
CA ARG A 23 7.23 7.07 -15.89
C ARG A 23 5.81 7.30 -15.35
N PHE A 24 5.69 8.23 -14.42
CA PHE A 24 4.43 8.81 -13.97
C PHE A 24 4.36 10.28 -14.37
N ILE A 25 3.26 10.68 -15.01
CA ILE A 25 3.01 12.07 -15.40
C ILE A 25 2.20 12.74 -14.30
N LYS A 26 2.77 13.78 -13.69
CA LYS A 26 2.13 14.57 -12.63
C LYS A 26 1.17 15.60 -13.22
N SER A 27 0.31 16.18 -12.38
CA SER A 27 -0.41 17.40 -12.72
C SER A 27 0.60 18.53 -13.02
N GLY A 28 0.35 19.32 -14.07
CA GLY A 28 1.21 20.46 -14.43
C GLY A 28 2.40 20.17 -15.37
N ARG A 29 2.32 19.16 -16.24
CA ARG A 29 3.30 18.83 -17.31
C ARG A 29 4.68 18.34 -16.84
N SER A 30 4.84 18.03 -15.55
CA SER A 30 6.05 17.34 -15.06
C SER A 30 5.87 15.83 -15.04
N TRP A 31 6.96 15.08 -15.06
CA TRP A 31 6.95 13.62 -14.93
C TRP A 31 8.08 13.16 -14.03
N ILE A 32 7.95 11.96 -13.47
CA ILE A 32 9.01 11.28 -12.74
C ILE A 32 9.22 9.89 -13.35
N PRO A 33 10.46 9.38 -13.38
CA PRO A 33 10.70 8.02 -13.82
C PRO A 33 10.10 7.02 -12.81
N ARG A 34 9.69 5.84 -13.27
CA ARG A 34 9.02 4.82 -12.43
C ARG A 34 9.85 4.42 -11.22
N TRP A 35 11.17 4.29 -11.40
CA TRP A 35 12.09 3.91 -10.32
C TRP A 35 12.14 4.90 -9.16
N ARG A 36 11.66 6.15 -9.34
CA ARG A 36 11.56 7.16 -8.28
C ARG A 36 10.30 7.06 -7.43
N PHE A 37 9.37 6.16 -7.75
CA PHE A 37 8.17 5.94 -6.95
C PHE A 37 7.89 4.44 -6.85
N GLN A 38 8.41 3.84 -5.78
CA GLN A 38 8.34 2.40 -5.50
C GLN A 38 7.72 2.16 -4.12
N PRO A 39 6.44 2.50 -3.91
CA PRO A 39 5.81 2.46 -2.58
C PRO A 39 5.68 1.05 -1.99
N THR A 40 5.78 -0.01 -2.79
CA THR A 40 5.79 -1.39 -2.27
C THR A 40 7.16 -1.80 -1.70
N GLN A 41 8.23 -1.07 -2.03
CA GLN A 41 9.61 -1.41 -1.67
C GLN A 41 10.29 -0.32 -0.84
N ASN A 42 9.90 0.94 -1.02
CA ASN A 42 10.47 2.10 -0.35
C ASN A 42 9.47 2.68 0.67
N LEU A 43 9.92 2.80 1.92
CA LEU A 43 9.09 3.30 3.01
C LEU A 43 8.73 4.78 2.85
N VAL A 44 9.63 5.61 2.33
CA VAL A 44 9.37 7.04 2.12
C VAL A 44 8.23 7.23 1.12
N ASP A 45 8.26 6.48 0.02
CA ASP A 45 7.20 6.51 -1.00
C ASP A 45 5.87 5.98 -0.44
N ALA A 46 5.90 4.96 0.41
CA ALA A 46 4.71 4.43 1.08
C ALA A 46 4.09 5.45 2.06
N LEU A 47 4.92 6.20 2.80
CA LEU A 47 4.45 7.27 3.67
C LEU A 47 3.96 8.48 2.87
N GLN A 48 4.57 8.77 1.72
CA GLN A 48 4.08 9.78 0.79
C GLN A 48 2.65 9.45 0.32
N LEU A 49 2.38 8.18 -0.03
CA LEU A 49 1.03 7.72 -0.35
C LEU A 49 0.07 7.90 0.83
N LEU A 50 0.50 7.54 2.04
CA LEU A 50 -0.33 7.67 3.23
C LEU A 50 -0.72 9.13 3.48
N ASN A 51 0.22 10.05 3.33
CA ASN A 51 -0.04 11.48 3.47
C ASN A 51 -1.01 11.98 2.39
N GLN A 52 -0.83 11.55 1.14
CA GLN A 52 -1.69 11.96 0.04
C GLN A 52 -3.10 11.34 0.11
N ALA A 53 -3.22 10.16 0.74
CA ALA A 53 -4.49 9.48 0.96
C ALA A 53 -5.36 10.16 2.02
N GLU A 54 -4.77 11.06 2.83
CA GLU A 54 -5.45 11.84 3.88
C GLU A 54 -6.46 11.02 4.70
N PRO A 55 -6.05 9.88 5.30
CA PRO A 55 -6.97 9.07 6.08
C PRO A 55 -7.39 9.79 7.35
N ASP A 56 -8.64 9.57 7.77
CA ASP A 56 -9.16 10.08 9.04
C ASP A 56 -8.34 9.53 10.23
N GLU A 57 -7.87 8.29 10.09
CA GLU A 57 -7.10 7.60 11.12
C GLU A 57 -6.26 6.48 10.50
N TYR A 58 -5.03 6.32 10.99
CA TYR A 58 -4.19 5.18 10.64
C TYR A 58 -3.40 4.68 11.85
N HIS A 59 -3.21 3.36 11.91
CA HIS A 59 -2.44 2.66 12.93
C HIS A 59 -1.45 1.73 12.26
N ILE A 60 -0.17 1.86 12.60
CA ILE A 60 0.91 1.01 12.11
C ILE A 60 1.54 0.33 13.32
N ALA A 61 1.32 -0.97 13.46
CA ALA A 61 1.87 -1.77 14.55
C ALA A 61 2.88 -2.80 14.03
N GLY A 62 3.95 -3.00 14.78
CA GLY A 62 4.83 -4.15 14.62
C GLY A 62 4.31 -5.34 15.41
N GLY A 63 4.30 -6.52 14.79
CA GLY A 63 3.90 -7.79 15.39
C GLY A 63 5.08 -8.73 15.66
N LYS A 64 4.77 -9.90 16.24
CA LYS A 64 5.75 -10.99 16.41
C LYS A 64 6.25 -11.44 15.02
N HIS A 65 7.50 -11.91 14.94
CA HIS A 65 8.13 -12.36 13.68
C HIS A 65 8.22 -11.29 12.58
N CYS A 66 8.36 -10.02 12.97
CA CYS A 66 8.50 -8.87 12.07
C CYS A 66 7.26 -8.58 11.19
N GLU A 67 6.14 -9.28 11.36
CA GLU A 67 4.91 -9.00 10.62
C GLU A 67 4.39 -7.61 11.00
N PHE A 68 4.14 -6.75 10.01
CA PHE A 68 3.52 -5.44 10.24
C PHE A 68 2.03 -5.56 10.07
N ARG A 69 1.27 -4.85 10.90
CA ARG A 69 -0.17 -4.66 10.75
C ARG A 69 -0.45 -3.19 10.53
N VAL A 70 -1.19 -2.88 9.48
CA VAL A 70 -1.62 -1.53 9.14
C VAL A 70 -3.14 -1.51 9.07
N ARG A 71 -3.74 -0.63 9.86
CA ARG A 71 -5.17 -0.34 9.82
C ARG A 71 -5.36 1.11 9.39
N ILE A 72 -6.21 1.34 8.41
CA ILE A 72 -6.51 2.66 7.85
C ILE A 72 -8.02 2.83 7.81
N ARG A 73 -8.49 4.02 8.18
CA ARG A 73 -9.88 4.43 8.07
C ARG A 73 -10.00 5.66 7.20
N ILE A 74 -10.87 5.59 6.19
CA ILE A 74 -11.20 6.68 5.27
C ILE A 74 -12.73 6.71 5.13
N GLY A 75 -13.36 7.73 5.71
CA GLY A 75 -14.80 7.77 5.89
C GLY A 75 -15.30 6.54 6.66
N GLU A 76 -16.24 5.83 6.06
CA GLU A 76 -16.82 4.60 6.63
C GLU A 76 -15.98 3.35 6.34
N ILE A 77 -15.00 3.44 5.44
CA ILE A 77 -14.19 2.28 5.03
C ILE A 77 -13.04 2.12 6.01
N THR A 78 -13.02 0.98 6.71
CA THR A 78 -11.86 0.55 7.50
C THR A 78 -11.18 -0.64 6.81
N ALA A 79 -9.92 -0.44 6.43
CA ALA A 79 -9.08 -1.48 5.86
C ALA A 79 -7.99 -1.90 6.86
N GLU A 80 -7.88 -3.20 7.10
CA GLU A 80 -6.75 -3.80 7.82
C GLU A 80 -6.00 -4.77 6.91
N VAL A 81 -4.68 -4.68 6.96
CA VAL A 81 -3.73 -5.54 6.23
C VAL A 81 -2.58 -5.88 7.16
N SER A 82 -2.17 -7.14 7.18
CA SER A 82 -0.92 -7.58 7.80
C SER A 82 0.01 -8.24 6.80
N GLY A 83 1.31 -8.25 7.10
CA GLY A 83 2.29 -8.96 6.30
C GLY A 83 3.68 -8.33 6.32
N LEU A 84 4.41 -8.59 5.24
CA LEU A 84 5.76 -8.12 4.99
C LEU A 84 5.92 -7.75 3.49
N PRO A 85 6.86 -6.86 3.16
CA PRO A 85 7.56 -5.92 4.03
C PRO A 85 6.68 -4.68 4.37
N LYS A 86 7.06 -3.91 5.40
CA LYS A 86 6.34 -2.69 5.85
C LYS A 86 5.80 -1.77 4.73
N PRO A 87 6.62 -1.31 3.74
CA PRO A 87 6.14 -0.45 2.66
C PRO A 87 4.99 -1.07 1.85
N ARG A 88 5.09 -2.37 1.54
CA ARG A 88 4.04 -3.12 0.85
C ARG A 88 2.76 -3.21 1.67
N VAL A 89 2.85 -3.48 2.96
CA VAL A 89 1.68 -3.56 3.86
C VAL A 89 0.95 -2.22 3.92
N ILE A 90 1.69 -1.11 4.04
CA ILE A 90 1.09 0.24 4.00
C ILE A 90 0.38 0.47 2.66
N SER A 91 1.08 0.25 1.55
CA SER A 91 0.53 0.44 0.20
C SER A 91 -0.73 -0.40 -0.04
N CYS A 92 -0.73 -1.66 0.41
CA CYS A 92 -1.88 -2.55 0.34
C CYS A 92 -3.03 -2.08 1.23
N ALA A 93 -2.78 -1.61 2.45
CA ALA A 93 -3.83 -1.09 3.32
C ALA A 93 -4.53 0.12 2.70
N ILE A 94 -3.75 1.04 2.10
CA ILE A 94 -4.30 2.19 1.39
C ILE A 94 -5.10 1.71 0.18
N ALA A 95 -4.55 0.83 -0.65
CA ALA A 95 -5.25 0.28 -1.81
C ALA A 95 -6.61 -0.33 -1.42
N LYS A 96 -6.65 -1.12 -0.34
CA LYS A 96 -7.87 -1.71 0.18
C LYS A 96 -8.88 -0.68 0.68
N ALA A 97 -8.43 0.40 1.33
CA ALA A 97 -9.30 1.48 1.78
C ALA A 97 -9.95 2.23 0.60
N PHE A 98 -9.26 2.31 -0.54
CA PHE A 98 -9.77 2.90 -1.79
C PHE A 98 -10.53 1.88 -2.68
N GLY A 99 -10.77 0.66 -2.21
CA GLY A 99 -11.48 -0.37 -2.98
C GLY A 99 -10.68 -0.97 -4.14
N ILE A 100 -9.36 -0.79 -4.17
CA ILE A 100 -8.47 -1.39 -5.18
C ILE A 100 -8.30 -2.89 -4.82
N GLY A 101 -8.62 -3.77 -5.77
CA GLY A 101 -8.53 -5.21 -5.60
C GLY A 101 -7.09 -5.70 -5.43
N ILE A 102 -6.70 -6.08 -4.21
CA ILE A 102 -5.36 -6.58 -3.88
C ILE A 102 -5.38 -8.08 -3.55
N ASN A 103 -4.30 -8.77 -3.91
CA ASN A 103 -4.03 -10.12 -3.41
C ASN A 103 -2.88 -10.04 -2.41
N ILE A 104 -3.21 -10.03 -1.13
CA ILE A 104 -2.21 -10.15 -0.07
C ILE A 104 -2.11 -11.64 0.23
N GLU A 105 -1.04 -12.28 -0.23
CA GLU A 105 -0.73 -13.62 0.26
C GLU A 105 -0.39 -13.51 1.75
N PRO A 106 -1.11 -14.22 2.64
CA PRO A 106 -0.82 -14.19 4.05
C PRO A 106 0.58 -14.75 4.28
N HIS A 107 1.52 -13.89 4.64
CA HIS A 107 2.86 -14.32 5.00
C HIS A 107 2.80 -14.91 6.41
N GLY A 108 2.63 -16.23 6.49
CA GLY A 108 2.55 -16.94 7.77
C GLY A 108 1.14 -17.34 8.18
N ALA A 109 0.36 -17.97 7.29
CA ALA A 109 -0.54 -19.03 7.74
C ALA A 109 0.31 -20.24 8.18
N SER A 110 1.14 -20.07 9.21
CA SER A 110 1.67 -21.20 9.96
C SER A 110 0.45 -21.82 10.63
N ARG A 111 0.01 -22.92 10.02
CA ARG A 111 -1.00 -23.87 10.48
C ARG A 111 -1.07 -23.83 12.01
N ARG A 112 -2.11 -23.21 12.59
CA ARG A 112 -2.43 -23.44 14.00
C ARG A 112 -2.61 -24.94 14.11
N LYS A 113 -1.63 -25.64 14.68
CA LYS A 113 -1.90 -26.91 15.31
C LYS A 113 -2.50 -26.51 16.65
N ASP A 114 -3.82 -26.63 16.72
CA ASP A 114 -4.50 -26.85 17.98
C ASP A 114 -3.70 -27.89 18.77
N VAL A 115 -3.20 -27.49 19.93
CA VAL A 115 -2.72 -28.44 20.94
C VAL A 115 -3.85 -28.52 21.95
N GLU A 116 -4.31 -29.76 22.05
CA GLU A 116 -5.28 -30.39 22.95
C GLU A 116 -5.12 -29.99 24.42
#